data_AF-B0TH11-F1
#
_entry.id   AF-B0TH11-F1
#
_cell.length_a   1.000
_cell.length_b   1.000
_cell.length_c   1.000
_cell.angle_alpha   90.00
_cell.angle_beta   90.00
_cell.angle_gamma   90.00
#
_symmetry.space_group_name_H-M   'P 1'
#
loop_
_entity.id
_entity.type
_entity.pdbx_description
1 polymer ?
#
loop_
_entity_poly.entity_id
_entity_poly.type
_entity_poly.pdbx_seq_one_letter_code
_entity_poly.pdbx_strand_id
1 'polypeptide(L)'
;MLLQGLAREFAYFLDGLYMSFNGAGAAVRRAVMKKVGYYPGEFFLYMNEMDMAFRIWDAGYTIRYFPDIVSYHKASPTNRQSWRAPFFYCRNLFWLVWKNQPMGRAWSLTLLLFYYCLYFSMEQKTTIYLKAAWDAVKNLGMILSLRKPVQPEVARKLRVPYRVNFTFYR
;
A
#
# COMPACT_ATOMS: atom_id res chain seq x y z
N MET A 1 -3.74 -25.53 16.12
CA MET A 1 -5.07 -24.95 16.43
C MET A 1 -5.07 -23.42 16.54
N LEU A 2 -3.98 -22.77 16.99
CA LEU A 2 -3.87 -21.30 17.13
C LEU A 2 -3.74 -20.49 15.82
N LEU A 3 -3.31 -21.12 14.71
CA LEU A 3 -3.13 -20.42 13.42
C LEU A 3 -4.43 -20.26 12.61
N GLN A 4 -5.46 -21.05 12.88
CA GLN A 4 -6.75 -20.96 12.19
C GLN A 4 -7.63 -19.81 12.72
N GLY A 5 -7.41 -19.37 13.97
CA GLY A 5 -8.12 -18.24 14.57
C GLY A 5 -7.70 -16.88 14.00
N LEU A 6 -6.39 -16.69 13.79
CA LEU A 6 -5.85 -15.46 13.20
C LEU A 6 -6.26 -15.25 11.74
N ALA A 7 -6.35 -16.33 10.95
CA ALA A 7 -6.86 -16.25 9.57
C ALA A 7 -8.35 -15.85 9.52
N ARG A 8 -9.14 -16.22 10.54
CA ARG A 8 -10.55 -15.80 10.67
C ARG A 8 -10.68 -14.34 11.06
N GLU A 9 -9.81 -13.79 11.91
CA GLU A 9 -9.88 -12.37 12.29
C GLU A 9 -9.56 -11.40 11.14
N PHE A 10 -8.78 -11.83 10.14
CA PHE A 10 -8.56 -11.05 8.91
C PHE A 10 -9.70 -11.19 7.88
N ALA A 11 -10.57 -12.20 8.02
CA ALA A 11 -11.65 -12.52 7.08
C ALA A 11 -12.95 -11.73 7.29
N TYR A 12 -13.03 -10.87 8.30
CA TYR A 12 -14.22 -10.07 8.55
C TYR A 12 -14.11 -8.70 7.90
N PHE A 13 -14.80 -8.48 6.78
CA PHE A 13 -15.68 -7.33 6.55
C PHE A 13 -16.55 -7.57 5.29
N LEU A 14 -17.75 -8.14 5.52
CA LEU A 14 -18.91 -8.26 4.62
C LEU A 14 -18.71 -9.06 3.31
N ASP A 15 -19.37 -10.22 3.20
CA ASP A 15 -19.53 -11.02 1.96
C ASP A 15 -18.24 -11.49 1.23
N GLY A 16 -17.15 -11.72 1.97
CA GLY A 16 -15.88 -12.20 1.39
C GLY A 16 -15.14 -11.13 0.57
N LEU A 17 -15.49 -9.86 0.78
CA LEU A 17 -14.83 -8.71 0.17
C LEU A 17 -13.56 -8.34 0.95
N TYR A 18 -12.50 -8.03 0.22
CA TYR A 18 -11.19 -7.69 0.77
C TYR A 18 -10.72 -6.33 0.27
N MET A 19 -10.02 -5.59 1.13
CA MET A 19 -9.66 -4.20 0.81
C MET A 19 -8.47 -4.10 -0.14
N SER A 20 -7.57 -5.07 -0.13
CA SER A 20 -6.41 -5.12 -1.03
C SER A 20 -6.05 -6.59 -1.31
N PHE A 21 -4.93 -6.83 -1.96
CA PHE A 21 -4.45 -8.18 -2.25
C PHE A 21 -2.93 -8.22 -2.26
N ASN A 22 -2.37 -9.42 -2.24
CA ASN A 22 -0.94 -9.65 -2.38
C ASN A 22 -0.64 -10.17 -3.80
N GLY A 23 0.32 -9.56 -4.49
CA GLY A 23 0.69 -9.95 -5.85
C GLY A 23 1.16 -11.40 -6.00
N ALA A 24 1.66 -12.02 -4.93
CA ALA A 24 2.14 -13.41 -4.94
C ALA A 24 1.02 -14.47 -5.01
N GLY A 25 -0.25 -14.07 -4.93
CA GLY A 25 -1.39 -14.99 -4.93
C GLY A 25 -2.67 -14.29 -5.39
N ALA A 26 -2.63 -13.62 -6.54
CA ALA A 26 -3.76 -12.88 -7.08
C ALA A 26 -4.02 -13.21 -8.55
N ALA A 27 -5.31 -13.27 -8.91
CA ALA A 27 -5.78 -13.36 -10.28
C ALA A 27 -6.76 -12.22 -10.56
N VAL A 28 -6.67 -11.62 -11.74
CA VAL A 28 -7.52 -10.50 -12.15
C VAL A 28 -8.01 -10.70 -13.58
N ARG A 29 -9.29 -10.41 -13.80
CA ARG A 29 -9.86 -10.47 -15.15
C ARG A 29 -9.15 -9.44 -16.04
N ARG A 30 -8.74 -9.86 -17.25
CA ARG A 30 -8.10 -8.95 -18.24
C ARG A 30 -8.92 -7.68 -18.49
N ALA A 31 -10.24 -7.79 -18.51
CA ALA A 31 -11.14 -6.64 -18.69
C ALA A 31 -11.00 -5.59 -17.56
N VAL A 32 -10.79 -6.03 -16.32
CA VAL A 32 -10.56 -5.11 -15.18
C VAL A 32 -9.24 -4.37 -15.38
N MET A 33 -8.15 -5.08 -15.68
CA MET A 33 -6.84 -4.45 -15.97
C MET A 33 -6.91 -3.44 -17.11
N LYS A 34 -7.61 -3.77 -18.20
CA LYS A 34 -7.80 -2.84 -19.34
C LYS A 34 -8.58 -1.59 -18.94
N LYS A 35 -9.54 -1.70 -18.02
CA LYS A 35 -10.39 -0.58 -17.57
C LYS A 35 -9.68 0.30 -16.52
N VAL A 36 -9.05 -0.31 -15.52
CA VAL A 36 -8.47 0.43 -14.38
C VAL A 36 -7.01 0.80 -14.60
N GLY A 37 -6.33 0.19 -15.57
CA GLY A 37 -4.90 0.32 -15.82
C GLY A 37 -4.06 -0.72 -15.09
N TYR A 38 -2.80 -0.88 -15.50
CA TYR A 38 -1.85 -1.83 -14.90
C TYR A 38 -1.17 -1.25 -13.64
N TYR A 39 -0.14 -1.92 -13.12
CA TYR A 39 0.62 -1.41 -11.99
C TYR A 39 1.33 -0.07 -12.29
N PRO A 40 1.47 0.79 -11.28
CA PRO A 40 2.18 2.06 -11.42
C PRO A 40 3.68 1.83 -11.60
N GLY A 41 4.19 2.05 -12.81
CA GLY A 41 5.61 1.88 -13.13
C GLY A 41 6.50 2.83 -12.30
N GLU A 42 5.98 4.01 -11.97
CA GLU A 42 6.69 5.01 -11.19
C GLU A 42 7.01 4.54 -9.77
N PHE A 43 6.22 3.63 -9.19
CA PHE A 43 6.46 3.12 -7.84
C PHE A 43 7.63 2.14 -7.77
N PHE A 44 8.03 1.54 -8.90
CA PHE A 44 9.06 0.50 -9.00
C PHE A 44 8.76 -0.76 -8.17
N LEU A 45 8.75 -0.66 -6.83
CA LEU A 45 8.56 -1.76 -5.89
C LEU A 45 7.68 -1.33 -4.71
N TYR A 46 6.79 -2.22 -4.26
CA TYR A 46 5.84 -2.03 -3.15
C TYR A 46 4.76 -0.97 -3.39
N MET A 47 3.63 -1.13 -2.68
CA MET A 47 2.42 -0.29 -2.79
C MET A 47 1.70 -0.32 -4.15
N ASN A 48 2.23 -1.07 -5.13
CA ASN A 48 1.62 -1.29 -6.44
C ASN A 48 0.22 -1.92 -6.31
N GLU A 49 0.09 -2.93 -5.44
CA GLU A 49 -1.17 -3.61 -5.16
C GLU A 49 -2.17 -2.68 -4.50
N MET A 50 -1.71 -1.81 -3.59
CA MET A 50 -2.59 -0.87 -2.90
C MET A 50 -3.11 0.22 -3.84
N ASP A 51 -2.25 0.78 -4.70
CA ASP A 51 -2.66 1.73 -5.75
C ASP A 51 -3.67 1.09 -6.71
N MET A 52 -3.42 -0.15 -7.12
CA MET A 52 -4.35 -0.88 -7.96
C MET A 52 -5.68 -1.18 -7.24
N ALA A 53 -5.64 -1.54 -5.96
CA ALA A 53 -6.84 -1.78 -5.16
C ALA A 53 -7.73 -0.51 -5.08
N PHE A 54 -7.14 0.67 -4.89
CA PHE A 54 -7.88 1.94 -4.98
C PHE A 54 -8.64 2.06 -6.30
N ARG A 55 -7.97 1.83 -7.42
CA ARG A 55 -8.57 1.94 -8.76
C ARG A 55 -9.63 0.88 -9.04
N ILE A 56 -9.45 -0.36 -8.55
CA ILE A 56 -10.44 -1.44 -8.67
C ILE A 56 -11.74 -1.06 -7.94
N TRP A 57 -11.62 -0.65 -6.68
CA TRP A 57 -12.76 -0.26 -5.86
C TRP A 57 -13.47 0.98 -6.42
N ASP A 58 -12.72 1.98 -6.89
CA ASP A 58 -13.28 3.19 -7.47
C ASP A 58 -14.01 2.94 -8.80
N ALA A 59 -13.59 1.92 -9.55
CA ALA A 59 -14.27 1.47 -10.76
C ALA A 59 -15.51 0.58 -10.50
N GLY A 60 -15.90 0.39 -9.23
CA GLY A 60 -17.08 -0.39 -8.82
C GLY A 60 -16.86 -1.90 -8.82
N TYR A 61 -15.61 -2.37 -8.91
CA TYR A 61 -15.28 -3.79 -8.77
C TYR A 61 -15.00 -4.17 -7.33
N THR A 62 -14.98 -5.47 -7.09
CA THR A 62 -14.69 -6.06 -5.79
C THR A 62 -13.44 -6.93 -5.85
N ILE A 63 -12.77 -7.05 -4.72
CA ILE A 63 -11.64 -7.95 -4.52
C ILE A 63 -12.11 -9.01 -3.54
N ARG A 64 -11.93 -10.29 -3.88
CA ARG A 64 -12.39 -11.42 -3.06
C ARG A 64 -11.21 -12.27 -2.64
N TYR A 65 -11.26 -12.76 -1.41
CA TYR A 65 -10.29 -13.69 -0.86
C TYR A 65 -10.85 -15.11 -0.88
N PHE A 66 -10.06 -16.06 -1.38
CA PHE A 66 -10.44 -17.48 -1.48
C PHE A 66 -9.51 -18.30 -0.56
N PRO A 67 -9.96 -18.64 0.66
CA PRO A 67 -9.10 -19.32 1.64
C PRO A 67 -8.69 -20.73 1.21
N ASP A 68 -9.48 -21.37 0.35
CA ASP A 68 -9.22 -22.72 -0.14
C ASP A 68 -8.16 -22.77 -1.25
N ILE A 69 -7.74 -21.62 -1.78
CA ILE A 69 -6.70 -21.51 -2.81
C ILE A 69 -5.40 -21.05 -2.15
N VAL A 70 -4.40 -21.94 -2.13
CA VAL A 70 -3.11 -21.69 -1.49
C VAL A 70 -2.03 -21.42 -2.55
N SER A 71 -1.35 -20.28 -2.43
CA SER A 71 -0.15 -19.95 -3.22
C SER A 71 1.08 -19.96 -2.33
N TYR A 72 2.13 -20.67 -2.73
CA TYR A 72 3.40 -20.73 -2.02
C TYR A 72 4.37 -19.69 -2.58
N HIS A 73 4.67 -18.67 -1.78
CA HIS A 73 5.67 -17.66 -2.13
C HIS A 73 6.98 -17.93 -1.40
N LYS A 74 8.02 -18.36 -2.15
CA LYS A 74 9.35 -18.60 -1.58
C LYS A 74 10.00 -17.28 -1.19
N ALA A 75 10.13 -17.04 0.10
CA ALA A 75 10.86 -15.88 0.60
C ALA A 75 12.38 -16.13 0.51
N SER A 76 13.13 -15.22 -0.11
CA SER A 76 14.58 -15.21 -0.06
C SER A 76 15.08 -14.54 1.23
N PRO A 77 15.88 -15.23 2.08
CA PRO A 77 16.46 -14.63 3.28
C PRO A 77 17.45 -13.50 2.95
N THR A 78 18.17 -13.61 1.84
CA THR A 78 19.31 -12.76 1.49
C THR A 78 18.93 -11.30 1.17
N ASN A 79 17.69 -11.05 0.73
CA ASN A 79 17.23 -9.70 0.35
C ASN A 79 16.38 -9.00 1.44
N ARG A 80 16.11 -9.67 2.58
CA ARG A 80 15.23 -9.14 3.64
C ARG A 80 15.82 -7.99 4.44
N GLN A 81 17.15 -7.94 4.59
CA GLN A 81 17.83 -6.82 5.26
C GLN A 81 18.21 -5.68 4.28
N SER A 82 17.54 -5.58 3.14
CA SER A 82 17.83 -4.50 2.20
C SER A 82 17.19 -3.19 2.64
N TRP A 83 17.94 -2.10 2.52
CA TRP A 83 17.44 -0.72 2.67
C TRP A 83 16.24 -0.42 1.75
N ARG A 84 16.06 -1.21 0.69
CA ARG A 84 15.01 -1.03 -0.32
C ARG A 84 13.61 -1.12 0.27
N ALA A 85 13.34 -2.09 1.13
CA ALA A 85 12.01 -2.24 1.73
C ALA A 85 11.58 -0.99 2.52
N PRO A 86 12.27 -0.59 3.60
CA PRO A 86 11.89 0.60 4.35
C PRO A 86 11.90 1.88 3.51
N PHE A 87 12.82 2.00 2.53
CA PHE A 87 12.86 3.15 1.63
C PHE A 87 11.63 3.23 0.72
N PHE A 88 11.38 2.20 -0.09
CA PHE A 88 10.31 2.23 -1.10
C PHE A 88 8.92 2.14 -0.48
N TYR A 89 8.74 1.38 0.61
CA TYR A 89 7.47 1.40 1.36
C TYR A 89 7.15 2.80 1.89
N CYS A 90 8.11 3.48 2.52
CA CYS A 90 7.93 4.83 3.04
C CYS A 90 7.65 5.83 1.91
N ARG A 91 8.54 5.90 0.90
CA ARG A 91 8.40 6.83 -0.24
C ARG A 91 7.07 6.63 -0.95
N ASN A 92 6.73 5.39 -1.31
CA ASN A 92 5.52 5.09 -2.06
C ASN A 92 4.26 5.31 -1.25
N LEU A 93 4.33 5.31 0.09
CA LEU A 93 3.17 5.63 0.92
C LEU A 93 2.77 7.10 0.75
N PHE A 94 3.73 8.03 0.67
CA PHE A 94 3.44 9.43 0.33
C PHE A 94 2.82 9.54 -1.05
N TRP A 95 3.38 8.85 -2.05
CA TRP A 95 2.88 8.89 -3.41
C TRP A 95 1.48 8.28 -3.54
N LEU A 96 1.23 7.15 -2.87
CA LEU A 96 -0.07 6.50 -2.81
C LEU A 96 -1.14 7.46 -2.26
N VAL A 97 -0.81 8.17 -1.17
CA VAL A 97 -1.67 9.18 -0.55
C VAL A 97 -1.95 10.32 -1.55
N TRP A 98 -0.91 10.91 -2.12
CA TRP A 98 -1.04 12.04 -3.03
C TRP A 98 -1.59 11.69 -4.40
N LYS A 99 -1.59 10.42 -4.79
CA LYS A 99 -2.18 9.99 -6.05
C LYS A 99 -3.66 9.66 -5.91
N ASN A 100 -4.05 9.02 -4.80
CA ASN A 100 -5.37 8.39 -4.67
C ASN A 100 -6.30 9.04 -3.62
N GLN A 101 -5.80 9.76 -2.61
CA GLN A 101 -6.65 10.29 -1.53
C GLN A 101 -7.25 11.65 -1.88
N PRO A 102 -8.49 11.97 -1.46
CA PRO A 102 -9.04 13.33 -1.52
C PRO A 102 -8.14 14.36 -0.84
N MET A 103 -8.18 15.61 -1.31
CA MET A 103 -7.17 16.63 -0.97
C MET A 103 -6.98 16.85 0.54
N GLY A 104 -8.07 17.05 1.29
CA GLY A 104 -8.00 17.25 2.75
C GLY A 104 -7.38 16.05 3.47
N ARG A 105 -7.77 14.84 3.07
CA ARG A 105 -7.23 13.60 3.63
C ARG A 105 -5.77 13.38 3.25
N ALA A 106 -5.36 13.76 2.04
CA ALA A 106 -3.98 13.68 1.58
C ALA A 106 -3.06 14.55 2.46
N TRP A 107 -3.48 15.77 2.79
CA TRP A 107 -2.74 16.64 3.70
C TRP A 107 -2.66 16.08 5.13
N SER A 108 -3.78 15.67 5.72
CA SER A 108 -3.79 15.09 7.08
C SER A 108 -2.88 13.86 7.18
N LEU A 109 -2.93 12.98 6.17
CA LEU A 109 -2.07 11.80 6.12
C LEU A 109 -0.61 12.18 5.90
N THR A 110 -0.32 13.20 5.10
CA THR A 110 1.06 13.69 4.89
C THR A 110 1.70 14.13 6.21
N LEU A 111 0.97 14.88 7.05
CA LEU A 111 1.45 15.27 8.38
C LEU A 111 1.72 14.06 9.27
N LEU A 112 0.81 13.07 9.27
CA LEU A 112 1.00 11.81 9.99
C LEU A 112 2.23 11.05 9.51
N LEU A 113 2.44 10.98 8.19
CA LEU A 113 3.58 10.27 7.61
C LEU A 113 4.91 10.97 7.92
N PHE A 114 4.95 12.30 7.93
CA PHE A 114 6.14 13.03 8.38
C PHE A 114 6.43 12.78 9.86
N TYR A 115 5.41 12.80 10.72
CA TYR A 115 5.55 12.42 12.12
C TYR A 115 6.12 11.01 12.26
N TYR A 116 5.60 10.03 11.52
CA TYR A 116 6.15 8.67 11.51
C TYR A 116 7.59 8.61 11.01
N CYS A 117 7.93 9.34 9.95
CA CYS A 117 9.30 9.40 9.46
C CYS A 117 10.25 9.89 10.54
N LEU A 118 9.89 10.95 11.29
CA LEU A 118 10.72 11.47 12.38
C LEU A 118 10.80 10.47 13.55
N TYR A 119 9.65 10.04 14.07
CA TYR A 119 9.57 9.13 15.22
C TYR A 119 10.31 7.82 14.98
N PHE A 120 10.06 7.13 13.86
CA PHE A 120 10.67 5.84 13.58
C PHE A 120 12.14 5.95 13.17
N SER A 121 12.56 7.07 12.58
CA SER A 121 13.99 7.32 12.35
C SER A 121 14.76 7.41 13.67
N MET A 122 14.19 8.07 14.68
CA MET A 122 14.76 8.14 16.02
C MET A 122 14.70 6.78 16.74
N GLU A 123 13.52 6.15 16.78
CA GLU A 123 13.31 4.85 17.46
C GLU A 123 14.27 3.77 16.93
N GLN A 124 14.44 3.70 15.60
CA GLN A 124 15.22 2.65 14.93
C GLN A 124 16.63 3.10 14.55
N LYS A 125 17.07 4.29 15.02
CA LYS A 125 18.41 4.84 14.76
C LYS A 125 18.81 4.79 13.28
N THR A 126 17.90 5.17 12.39
CA THR A 126 18.07 5.11 10.94
C THR A 126 17.67 6.42 10.28
N THR A 127 18.29 6.75 9.16
CA THR A 127 17.93 7.94 8.35
C THR A 127 17.10 7.59 7.11
N ILE A 128 16.83 6.30 6.88
CA ILE A 128 16.24 5.83 5.62
C ILE A 128 14.84 6.40 5.38
N TYR A 129 14.03 6.57 6.43
CA TYR A 129 12.68 7.12 6.31
C TYR A 129 12.70 8.61 5.96
N LEU A 130 13.67 9.38 6.51
CA LEU A 130 13.87 10.78 6.15
C LEU A 130 14.32 10.92 4.68
N LYS A 131 15.26 10.06 4.25
CA LYS A 131 15.70 10.00 2.84
C LYS A 131 14.55 9.66 1.90
N ALA A 132 13.70 8.71 2.28
CA ALA A 132 12.52 8.31 1.51
C ALA A 132 11.47 9.43 1.44
N ALA A 133 11.20 10.14 2.55
CA ALA A 133 10.29 11.28 2.56
C ALA A 133 10.81 12.43 1.69
N TRP A 134 12.12 12.73 1.75
CA TRP A 134 12.75 13.72 0.88
C TRP A 134 12.62 13.36 -0.61
N ASP A 135 12.93 12.12 -0.98
CA ASP A 135 12.76 11.65 -2.36
C ASP A 135 11.30 11.73 -2.82
N ALA A 136 10.36 11.42 -1.91
CA ALA A 136 8.94 11.53 -2.19
C ALA A 136 8.51 12.96 -2.50
N VAL A 137 8.98 13.94 -1.71
CA VAL A 137 8.71 15.38 -1.90
C VAL A 137 9.36 15.90 -3.17
N LYS A 138 10.64 15.58 -3.39
CA LYS A 138 11.41 16.04 -4.56
C LYS A 138 10.73 15.65 -5.88
N ASN A 139 10.14 14.45 -5.94
CA ASN A 139 9.46 13.94 -7.13
C ASN A 139 7.94 14.05 -7.06
N LEU A 140 7.39 14.85 -6.12
CA LEU A 140 5.95 14.93 -5.92
C LEU A 140 5.21 15.50 -7.15
N GLY A 141 5.83 16.41 -7.90
CA GLY A 141 5.24 16.98 -9.12
C GLY A 141 4.85 15.92 -10.15
N MET A 142 5.69 14.87 -10.32
CA MET A 142 5.36 13.73 -11.18
C MET A 142 4.09 13.04 -10.71
N ILE A 143 3.96 12.80 -9.41
CA ILE A 143 2.79 12.12 -8.84
C ILE A 143 1.54 12.98 -8.93
N LEU A 144 1.65 14.29 -8.73
CA LEU A 144 0.55 15.23 -8.89
C LEU A 144 0.02 15.24 -10.33
N SER A 145 0.88 15.08 -11.34
CA SER A 145 0.44 14.94 -12.74
C SER A 145 -0.36 13.66 -13.01
N LEU A 146 -0.16 12.63 -12.19
CA LEU A 146 -0.84 11.33 -12.28
C LEU A 146 -2.00 11.19 -11.28
N ARG A 147 -2.28 12.23 -10.49
CA ARG A 147 -3.25 12.21 -9.40
C ARG A 147 -4.66 11.99 -9.94
N LYS A 148 -5.31 10.95 -9.43
CA LYS A 148 -6.71 10.59 -9.71
C LYS A 148 -7.35 10.15 -8.40
N PRO A 149 -7.84 11.10 -7.58
CA PRO A 149 -8.39 10.78 -6.28
C PRO A 149 -9.63 9.90 -6.43
N VAL A 150 -9.72 8.85 -5.63
CA VAL A 150 -10.91 8.00 -5.58
C VAL A 150 -12.07 8.71 -4.89
N GLN A 151 -13.27 8.18 -5.07
CA GLN A 151 -14.47 8.65 -4.36
C GLN A 151 -14.25 8.66 -2.83
N PRO A 152 -14.75 9.67 -2.10
CA PRO A 152 -14.53 9.79 -0.65
C PRO A 152 -15.01 8.57 0.15
N GLU A 153 -16.01 7.86 -0.32
CA GLU A 153 -16.45 6.60 0.28
C GLU A 153 -15.40 5.50 0.15
N VAL A 154 -14.85 5.32 -1.05
CA VAL A 154 -13.77 4.37 -1.34
C VAL A 154 -12.53 4.72 -0.52
N ALA A 155 -12.15 6.00 -0.44
CA ALA A 155 -11.04 6.48 0.38
C ALA A 155 -11.18 6.19 1.88
N ARG A 156 -12.41 6.20 2.40
CA ARG A 156 -12.72 5.90 3.81
C ARG A 156 -12.75 4.40 4.09
N LYS A 157 -13.32 3.60 3.18
CA LYS A 157 -13.38 2.14 3.29
C LYS A 157 -11.96 1.54 3.18
N LEU A 158 -11.20 2.00 2.18
CA LEU A 158 -9.74 2.17 2.13
C LEU A 158 -8.85 1.99 3.38
N ARG A 159 -8.74 0.81 4.01
CA ARG A 159 -7.80 0.64 5.15
C ARG A 159 -6.36 0.40 4.68
N VAL A 160 -5.62 1.48 4.47
CA VAL A 160 -4.17 1.43 4.26
C VAL A 160 -3.48 1.29 5.63
N PRO A 161 -2.61 0.28 5.84
CA PRO A 161 -1.90 0.13 7.10
C PRO A 161 -0.71 1.10 7.15
N TYR A 162 -0.94 2.39 7.44
CA TYR A 162 0.11 3.41 7.35
C TYR A 162 1.33 3.11 8.24
N ARG A 163 1.12 2.67 9.49
CA ARG A 163 2.17 2.47 10.49
C ARG A 163 3.08 1.26 10.22
N VAL A 164 2.56 0.16 9.67
CA VAL A 164 3.35 -1.08 9.48
C VAL A 164 4.52 -0.90 8.51
N ASN A 165 4.45 0.13 7.65
CA ASN A 165 5.50 0.49 6.71
C ASN A 165 6.75 1.11 7.37
N PHE A 166 6.77 1.18 8.70
CA PHE A 166 7.88 1.75 9.46
C PHE A 166 8.44 0.77 10.50
N THR A 167 8.09 -0.52 10.47
CA THR A 167 8.51 -1.50 11.50
C THR A 167 9.60 -2.46 11.01
N PHE A 168 10.49 -2.01 10.13
CA PHE A 168 11.46 -2.88 9.45
C PHE A 168 12.73 -3.22 10.26
N TYR A 169 13.09 -2.39 11.24
CA TYR A 169 14.33 -2.54 12.02
C TYR A 169 14.07 -2.87 13.50
N ARG A 170 12.89 -3.40 13.82
CA ARG A 170 12.53 -3.86 15.15
C ARG A 170 13.00 -5.29 15.39
#